data_AF-A0A2N2C2J3-F1
#
_entry.id   AF-A0A2N2C2J3-F1
#
_cell.length_a   1.000
_cell.length_b   1.000
_cell.length_c   1.000
_cell.angle_alpha   90.00
_cell.angle_beta   90.00
_cell.angle_gamma   90.00
#
_symmetry.space_group_name_H-M   'P 1'
#
loop_
_entity.id
_entity.type
_entity.pdbx_description
1 polymer ?
#
loop_
_entity_poly.entity_id
_entity_poly.type
_entity_poly.pdbx_seq_one_letter_code
_entity_poly.pdbx_strand_id
1 'polypeptide(L)'
;MTKKLLTRSEVNVLDTWDLNPLFTSDEEFEIALKEVSQLALDIESTYKDHLDTPDSINACLDQFKVLMEKAYRVATYASLYVSEDQTNSTNVQRQMKVGQAMSVFGSKVSFISSQISQADPEVLVL
;
A
#
# COMPACT_ATOMS: atom_id res chain seq x y z
N MET A 1 32.12 31.68 -4.37
CA MET A 1 32.07 30.50 -5.26
C MET A 1 30.67 29.94 -5.23
N THR A 2 29.98 29.90 -6.37
CA THR A 2 28.62 29.35 -6.48
C THR A 2 28.71 27.83 -6.40
N LYS A 3 28.10 27.23 -5.37
CA LYS A 3 28.09 25.78 -5.18
C LYS A 3 27.27 25.17 -6.33
N LYS A 4 27.88 24.35 -7.18
CA LYS A 4 27.17 23.61 -8.24
C LYS A 4 26.13 22.70 -7.58
N LEU A 5 24.89 22.72 -8.06
CA LEU A 5 23.88 21.76 -7.66
C LEU A 5 24.23 20.40 -8.28
N LEU A 6 24.32 19.35 -7.47
CA LEU A 6 24.59 17.99 -7.95
C LEU A 6 23.30 17.40 -8.54
N THR A 7 23.44 16.61 -9.61
CA THR A 7 22.35 15.73 -10.06
C THR A 7 22.22 14.52 -9.12
N ARG A 8 21.07 13.82 -9.16
CA ARG A 8 20.86 12.63 -8.31
C ARG A 8 21.95 11.57 -8.51
N SER A 9 22.43 11.39 -9.73
CA SER A 9 23.52 10.45 -10.07
C SER A 9 24.92 10.91 -9.62
N GLU A 10 25.09 12.19 -9.26
CA GLU A 10 26.34 12.75 -8.76
C GLU A 10 26.44 12.68 -7.21
N VAL A 11 25.37 12.29 -6.51
CA VAL A 11 25.36 12.14 -5.04
C VAL A 11 26.05 10.83 -4.64
N ASN A 12 26.87 10.86 -3.59
CA ASN A 12 27.51 9.68 -3.03
C ASN A 12 26.44 8.71 -2.50
N VAL A 13 26.52 7.43 -2.88
CA VAL A 13 25.59 6.37 -2.45
C VAL A 13 25.51 6.27 -0.92
N LEU A 14 26.60 6.52 -0.19
CA LEU A 14 26.60 6.52 1.29
C LEU A 14 25.73 7.63 1.90
N ASP A 15 25.45 8.69 1.14
CA ASP A 15 24.56 9.78 1.52
C ASP A 15 23.13 9.56 0.99
N THR A 16 22.82 8.34 0.55
CA THR A 16 21.50 7.96 0.03
C THR A 16 20.84 6.89 0.90
N TRP A 17 19.51 6.94 0.98
CA TRP A 17 18.71 5.87 1.56
C TRP A 17 18.91 4.56 0.78
N ASP A 18 19.08 3.46 1.50
CA ASP A 18 19.03 2.11 0.94
C ASP A 18 17.58 1.61 0.98
N LEU A 19 16.99 1.35 -0.19
CA LEU A 19 15.61 0.87 -0.33
C LEU A 19 15.50 -0.65 -0.45
N ASN A 20 16.64 -1.38 -0.49
CA ASN A 20 16.65 -2.85 -0.51
C ASN A 20 15.87 -3.50 0.66
N PRO A 21 15.82 -2.92 1.88
CA PRO A 21 14.98 -3.47 2.95
C PRO A 21 13.48 -3.47 2.63
N LEU A 22 13.02 -2.61 1.71
CA LEU A 22 11.63 -2.58 1.24
C LEU A 22 11.43 -3.58 0.09
N PHE A 23 12.23 -3.49 -0.97
CA PHE A 23 12.22 -4.44 -2.07
C PHE A 23 13.61 -4.53 -2.66
N THR A 24 14.06 -5.75 -2.94
CA THR A 24 15.39 -6.02 -3.50
C THR A 24 15.44 -5.79 -5.01
N SER A 25 14.27 -5.72 -5.67
CA SER A 25 14.15 -5.43 -7.09
C SER A 25 12.82 -4.78 -7.44
N ASP A 26 12.77 -4.13 -8.60
CA ASP A 26 11.52 -3.61 -9.17
C ASP A 26 10.52 -4.74 -9.50
N GLU A 27 11.00 -5.95 -9.79
CA GLU A 27 10.13 -7.11 -10.01
C GLU A 27 9.41 -7.54 -8.72
N GLU A 28 10.13 -7.59 -7.60
CA GLU A 28 9.54 -7.89 -6.29
C GLU A 28 8.48 -6.85 -5.91
N PHE A 29 8.76 -5.57 -6.17
CA PHE A 29 7.81 -4.48 -5.98
C PHE A 29 6.54 -4.65 -6.85
N GLU A 30 6.69 -4.97 -8.14
CA GLU A 30 5.55 -5.16 -9.05
C GLU A 30 4.69 -6.38 -8.68
N ILE A 31 5.31 -7.45 -8.16
CA ILE A 31 4.58 -8.60 -7.61
C ILE A 31 3.78 -8.17 -6.39
N ALA A 32 4.42 -7.50 -5.42
CA ALA A 32 3.75 -7.03 -4.21
C ALA A 32 2.60 -6.05 -4.52
N LEU A 33 2.75 -5.19 -5.53
CA LEU A 33 1.69 -4.27 -5.96
C LEU A 33 0.46 -5.01 -6.52
N LYS A 34 0.68 -6.10 -7.28
CA LYS A 34 -0.41 -6.96 -7.76
C LYS A 34 -1.09 -7.70 -6.61
N GLU A 35 -0.31 -8.21 -5.65
CA GLU A 35 -0.85 -8.86 -4.45
C GLU A 35 -1.76 -7.95 -3.65
N VAL A 36 -1.41 -6.66 -3.49
CA VAL A 36 -2.27 -5.67 -2.82
C VAL A 36 -3.63 -5.56 -3.51
N SER A 37 -3.64 -5.48 -4.84
CA SER A 37 -4.88 -5.40 -5.61
C SER A 37 -5.72 -6.69 -5.48
N GLN A 38 -5.06 -7.85 -5.51
CA GLN A 38 -5.74 -9.14 -5.41
C GLN A 38 -6.31 -9.38 -4.00
N LEU A 39 -5.54 -9.13 -2.95
CA LEU A 39 -6.00 -9.25 -1.56
C LEU A 39 -7.20 -8.35 -1.27
N ALA A 40 -7.22 -7.12 -1.83
CA ALA A 40 -8.38 -6.25 -1.69
C ALA A 40 -9.64 -6.82 -2.35
N LEU A 41 -9.50 -7.45 -3.52
CA LEU A 41 -10.60 -8.16 -4.20
C LEU A 41 -11.08 -9.36 -3.40
N ASP A 42 -10.15 -10.16 -2.86
CA ASP A 42 -10.47 -11.36 -2.10
C ASP A 42 -11.20 -11.01 -0.80
N ILE A 43 -10.76 -9.96 -0.10
CA ILE A 43 -11.43 -9.43 1.09
C ILE A 43 -12.84 -8.96 0.75
N GLU A 44 -13.03 -8.17 -0.32
CA GLU A 44 -14.37 -7.75 -0.73
C GLU A 44 -15.25 -8.96 -1.03
N SER A 45 -14.75 -9.90 -1.84
CA SER A 45 -15.53 -11.07 -2.27
C SER A 45 -15.91 -11.98 -1.11
N THR A 46 -15.07 -12.06 -0.07
CA THR A 46 -15.27 -13.00 1.05
C THR A 46 -16.15 -12.41 2.14
N TYR A 47 -15.98 -11.12 2.44
CA TYR A 47 -16.54 -10.53 3.66
C TYR A 47 -17.65 -9.52 3.42
N LYS A 48 -17.76 -8.94 2.22
CA LYS A 48 -18.81 -7.96 1.95
C LYS A 48 -20.18 -8.60 2.15
N ASP A 49 -20.99 -7.96 3.00
CA ASP A 49 -22.33 -8.40 3.38
C ASP A 49 -22.34 -9.64 4.32
N HIS A 50 -21.17 -10.03 4.85
CA HIS A 50 -20.98 -11.18 5.74
C HIS A 50 -20.27 -10.81 7.06
N LEU A 51 -20.26 -9.51 7.42
CA LEU A 51 -19.68 -8.98 8.66
C LEU A 51 -20.72 -8.89 9.80
N ASP A 52 -21.39 -10.00 10.09
CA ASP A 52 -22.51 -10.10 11.04
C ASP A 52 -22.20 -10.95 12.29
N THR A 53 -21.00 -11.52 12.38
CA THR A 53 -20.54 -12.29 13.55
C THR A 53 -19.18 -11.83 14.04
N PRO A 54 -18.82 -12.04 15.32
CA PRO A 54 -17.51 -11.67 15.82
C PRO A 54 -16.37 -12.38 15.07
N ASP A 55 -16.59 -13.65 14.70
CA ASP A 55 -15.60 -14.45 13.98
C ASP A 55 -15.35 -13.93 12.55
N SER A 56 -16.41 -13.59 11.81
CA SER A 56 -16.25 -13.06 10.44
C SER A 56 -15.62 -11.66 10.44
N ILE A 57 -15.96 -10.83 11.43
CA ILE A 57 -15.34 -9.52 11.64
C ILE A 57 -13.85 -9.66 11.97
N ASN A 58 -13.49 -10.50 12.93
CA ASN A 58 -12.09 -10.70 13.31
C ASN A 58 -11.26 -11.25 12.14
N ALA A 59 -11.78 -12.26 11.43
CA ALA A 59 -11.11 -12.82 10.26
C ALA A 59 -10.92 -11.76 9.14
N CYS A 60 -11.93 -10.92 8.90
CA CYS A 60 -11.82 -9.81 7.94
C CYS A 60 -10.75 -8.81 8.36
N LEU A 61 -10.75 -8.38 9.63
CA LEU A 61 -9.79 -7.41 10.16
C LEU A 61 -8.36 -7.94 10.12
N ASP A 62 -8.15 -9.23 10.35
CA ASP A 62 -6.82 -9.84 10.24
C ASP A 62 -6.30 -9.84 8.81
N GLN A 63 -7.14 -10.16 7.82
CA GLN A 63 -6.75 -10.01 6.41
C GLN A 63 -6.55 -8.54 6.02
N PHE A 64 -7.38 -7.64 6.56
CA PHE A 64 -7.25 -6.20 6.31
C PHE A 64 -5.94 -5.64 6.86
N LYS A 65 -5.46 -6.08 8.04
CA LYS A 65 -4.14 -5.71 8.57
C LYS A 65 -3.01 -6.10 7.61
N VAL A 66 -3.01 -7.35 7.14
CA VAL A 66 -2.00 -7.85 6.18
C VAL A 66 -2.00 -7.04 4.89
N LEU A 67 -3.20 -6.73 4.38
CA LEU A 67 -3.35 -5.88 3.19
C LEU A 67 -2.79 -4.47 3.43
N MET A 68 -3.10 -3.84 4.57
CA MET A 68 -2.60 -2.51 4.92
C MET A 68 -1.07 -2.47 5.01
N GLU A 69 -0.45 -3.47 5.65
CA GLU A 69 1.00 -3.57 5.76
C GLU A 69 1.67 -3.64 4.38
N LYS A 70 1.16 -4.49 3.48
CA LYS A 70 1.65 -4.59 2.10
C LYS A 70 1.44 -3.30 1.32
N ALA A 71 0.26 -2.68 1.44
CA ALA A 71 -0.09 -1.44 0.77
C ALA A 71 0.83 -0.29 1.21
N TYR A 72 1.12 -0.17 2.51
CA TYR A 72 2.08 0.81 3.00
C TYR A 72 3.49 0.56 2.48
N ARG A 73 3.95 -0.70 2.45
CA ARG A 73 5.29 -1.04 1.95
C ARG A 73 5.49 -0.61 0.49
N VAL A 74 4.53 -0.90 -0.40
CA VAL A 74 4.61 -0.47 -1.82
C VAL A 74 4.48 1.05 -1.97
N ALA A 75 3.64 1.70 -1.16
CA ALA A 75 3.49 3.15 -1.19
C ALA A 75 4.74 3.89 -0.71
N THR A 76 5.39 3.41 0.35
CA THR A 76 6.64 3.96 0.87
C THR A 76 7.77 3.81 -0.15
N TYR A 77 7.89 2.65 -0.81
CA TYR A 77 8.91 2.46 -1.83
C TYR A 77 8.76 3.46 -2.98
N ALA A 78 7.55 3.62 -3.53
CA ALA A 78 7.32 4.57 -4.62
C ALA A 78 7.53 6.04 -4.20
N SER A 79 7.07 6.42 -3.00
CA SER A 79 7.18 7.79 -2.53
C SER A 79 8.63 8.21 -2.26
N LEU A 80 9.45 7.30 -1.71
CA LEU A 80 10.87 7.54 -1.50
C LEU A 80 11.60 7.76 -2.83
N TYR A 81 11.36 6.92 -3.85
CA TYR A 81 11.94 7.11 -5.18
C TYR A 81 11.57 8.46 -5.83
N VAL A 82 10.31 8.88 -5.75
CA VAL A 82 9.91 10.19 -6.28
C VAL A 82 10.53 11.32 -5.48
N SER A 83 10.66 11.18 -4.16
CA SER A 83 11.29 12.20 -3.30
C SER A 83 12.77 12.44 -3.63
N GLU A 84 13.47 11.41 -4.12
CA GLU A 84 14.87 11.49 -4.53
C GLU A 84 15.08 12.33 -5.80
N ASP A 85 14.19 12.17 -6.79
CA ASP A 85 14.21 12.92 -8.03
C ASP A 85 12.83 12.90 -8.69
N GLN A 86 12.10 14.00 -8.56
CA GLN A 86 10.76 14.18 -9.13
C GLN A 86 10.76 14.38 -10.64
N THR A 87 11.92 14.62 -11.26
CA THR A 87 12.06 14.76 -12.72
C THR A 87 12.28 13.41 -13.41
N ASN A 88 12.55 12.35 -12.64
CA ASN A 88 12.74 11.00 -13.14
C ASN A 88 11.39 10.37 -13.56
N SER A 89 11.20 10.16 -14.85
CA SER A 89 9.96 9.63 -15.42
C SER A 89 9.62 8.22 -14.93
N THR A 90 10.62 7.37 -14.68
CA THR A 90 10.41 6.01 -14.13
C THR A 90 9.85 6.07 -12.71
N ASN A 91 10.38 6.96 -11.86
CA ASN A 91 9.90 7.13 -10.49
C ASN A 91 8.46 7.68 -10.48
N VAL A 92 8.17 8.67 -11.33
CA VAL A 92 6.82 9.21 -11.49
C VAL A 92 5.83 8.14 -11.97
N GLN A 93 6.23 7.31 -12.94
CA GLN A 93 5.41 6.17 -13.39
C GLN A 93 5.13 5.16 -12.28
N ARG A 94 6.14 4.83 -11.47
CA ARG A 94 5.98 3.94 -10.29
C ARG A 94 4.93 4.49 -9.33
N GLN A 95 5.01 5.79 -9.00
CA GLN A 95 4.05 6.45 -8.12
C GLN A 95 2.63 6.46 -8.69
N MET A 96 2.48 6.66 -10.01
CA MET A 96 1.18 6.59 -10.68
C MET A 96 0.55 5.18 -10.59
N LYS A 97 1.34 4.13 -10.81
CA LYS A 97 0.88 2.74 -10.67
C LYS A 97 0.40 2.45 -9.25
N VAL A 98 1.17 2.87 -8.24
CA VAL A 98 0.74 2.76 -6.85
C VAL A 98 -0.55 3.54 -6.61
N GLY A 99 -0.66 4.77 -7.09
CA GLY A 99 -1.89 5.56 -6.95
C GLY A 99 -3.12 4.87 -7.52
N GLN A 100 -2.99 4.22 -8.67
CA GLN A 100 -4.07 3.42 -9.28
C GLN A 100 -4.44 2.22 -8.39
N ALA A 101 -3.46 1.45 -7.93
CA ALA A 101 -3.71 0.32 -7.04
C ALA A 101 -4.36 0.75 -5.72
N MET A 102 -3.91 1.87 -5.12
CA MET A 102 -4.47 2.42 -3.89
C MET A 102 -5.92 2.90 -4.07
N SER A 103 -6.28 3.40 -5.25
CA SER A 103 -7.66 3.75 -5.59
C SER A 103 -8.57 2.51 -5.65
N VAL A 104 -8.11 1.44 -6.30
CA VAL A 104 -8.82 0.15 -6.32
C VAL A 104 -8.96 -0.40 -4.90
N PHE A 105 -7.86 -0.46 -4.16
CA PHE A 105 -7.81 -0.87 -2.76
C PHE A 105 -8.86 -0.11 -1.92
N GLY A 106 -8.83 1.22 -1.93
CA GLY A 106 -9.71 2.04 -1.09
C GLY A 106 -11.19 1.84 -1.41
N SER A 107 -11.52 1.67 -2.70
CA SER A 107 -12.88 1.34 -3.14
C SER A 107 -13.33 -0.02 -2.60
N LYS A 108 -12.48 -1.05 -2.73
CA LYS A 108 -12.79 -2.44 -2.38
C LYS A 108 -12.94 -2.70 -0.90
N VAL A 109 -12.20 -1.99 -0.05
CA VAL A 109 -12.25 -2.17 1.41
C VAL A 109 -13.21 -1.21 2.11
N SER A 110 -13.82 -0.27 1.39
CA SER A 110 -14.70 0.77 1.96
C SER A 110 -15.92 0.22 2.71
N PHE A 111 -16.38 -0.98 2.36
CA PHE A 111 -17.50 -1.63 3.04
C PHE A 111 -17.17 -2.01 4.49
N ILE A 112 -15.89 -2.28 4.82
CA ILE A 112 -15.49 -2.80 6.13
C ILE A 112 -15.91 -1.83 7.24
N SER A 113 -15.51 -0.55 7.12
CA SER A 113 -15.87 0.47 8.11
C SER A 113 -17.37 0.73 8.14
N SER A 114 -18.02 0.75 6.98
CA SER A 114 -19.47 0.98 6.84
C SER A 114 -20.30 -0.11 7.53
N GLN A 115 -19.97 -1.39 7.29
CA GLN A 115 -20.68 -2.54 7.84
C GLN A 115 -20.41 -2.71 9.32
N ILE A 116 -19.16 -2.58 9.78
CA ILE A 116 -18.84 -2.65 11.22
C ILE A 116 -19.57 -1.55 11.99
N SER A 117 -19.68 -0.34 11.43
CA SER A 117 -20.39 0.77 12.10
C SER A 117 -21.92 0.57 12.17
N GLN A 118 -22.47 -0.33 11.34
CA GLN A 118 -23.89 -0.65 11.30
C GLN A 118 -24.22 -1.99 11.97
N ALA A 119 -23.20 -2.76 12.36
CA ALA A 119 -23.36 -4.02 13.06
C ALA A 119 -24.04 -3.80 14.43
N ASP A 120 -24.77 -4.82 14.89
CA ASP A 120 -25.36 -4.81 16.22
C ASP A 120 -24.24 -4.64 17.27
N PRO A 121 -24.33 -3.66 18.19
CA PRO A 121 -23.35 -3.49 19.24
C PRO A 121 -23.05 -4.76 20.03
N GLU A 122 -24.02 -5.66 20.20
CA GLU A 122 -23.81 -6.96 20.89
C GLU A 122 -22.78 -7.84 20.18
N VAL A 123 -22.68 -7.76 18.85
CA VAL A 123 -21.68 -8.48 18.03
C VAL A 123 -20.28 -7.88 18.16
N LEU A 124 -20.19 -6.61 18.59
CA LEU A 124 -18.93 -5.89 18.78
C LEU A 124 -18.38 -6.00 20.20
N VAL A 125 -19.14 -6.57 21.14
CA VAL A 125 -18.65 -6.87 22.50
C VAL A 125 -17.84 -8.16 22.46
N LEU A 126 -16.51 -8.01 22.41
CA LEU A 126 -15.53 -9.10 22.51
C LEU A 126 -15.55 -9.78 23.89
#